data_AF-A0AAN6EG43-F1
#
_entry.id   AF-A0AAN6EG43-F1
#
_cell.length_a   1.000
_cell.length_b   1.000
_cell.length_c   1.000
_cell.angle_alpha   90.00
_cell.angle_beta   90.00
_cell.angle_gamma   90.00
#
_symmetry.space_group_name_H-M   'P 1'
#
loop_
_entity.id
_entity.type
_entity.pdbx_description
1 polymer ?
#
loop_
_entity_poly.entity_id
_entity_poly.type
_entity_poly.pdbx_seq_one_letter_code
_entity_poly.pdbx_strand_id
1 'polypeptide(L)'
;METETDRKLTMQSREQDIYNNCKVLDITGTLLFRAGTRRLEWYLSRNLAHRIDANTIQLNFVNKGSGRQNEPFYLQEMQNMCTVCGSSTNLTMHHVVPHQYRKYMDDKIKSRSSHDLLPVCTLCHDKYERHAVLFKQHLSHCFSAPLEGVGWIERKDIGKGMRAASTLMSPSLDKIPKQRIDQLRAIVNEVVVQNTDLFSADSQALISQYQFGVGVWAEHSVLKELMSMDVRIRGPGFCTHGEIIVDVVGHHRTNSLMCHQCKEIAVAGVPALVVSWRRHFVEHAGPAYLPNHWSVEYICEQN
;
A
#
# COMPACT_ATOMS: atom_id res chain seq x y z
N MET A 1 -10.38 -33.28 -11.08
CA MET A 1 -8.99 -33.18 -10.59
C MET A 1 -8.28 -32.26 -11.58
N GLU A 2 -8.53 -30.96 -11.44
CA GLU A 2 -8.05 -29.95 -12.38
C GLU A 2 -6.62 -29.57 -11.99
N THR A 3 -5.72 -29.65 -12.95
CA THR A 3 -4.29 -29.41 -12.81
C THR A 3 -4.00 -27.94 -12.57
N GLU A 4 -3.30 -27.68 -11.46
CA GLU A 4 -2.87 -26.41 -10.89
C GLU A 4 -1.76 -25.74 -11.72
N THR A 5 -2.00 -25.51 -13.01
CA THR A 5 -1.02 -24.91 -13.92
C THR A 5 -1.54 -23.64 -14.57
N ASP A 6 -0.80 -22.57 -14.30
CA ASP A 6 -0.75 -21.28 -14.97
C ASP A 6 -1.73 -20.19 -14.50
N ARG A 7 -1.69 -19.89 -13.20
CA ARG A 7 -2.20 -18.61 -12.67
C ARG A 7 -1.07 -17.58 -12.73
N LYS A 8 -1.25 -16.54 -13.55
CA LYS A 8 -0.29 -15.43 -13.69
C LYS A 8 -0.02 -14.79 -12.33
N LEU A 9 1.18 -15.00 -11.79
CA LEU A 9 1.63 -14.38 -10.54
C LEU A 9 1.59 -12.86 -10.71
N THR A 10 0.75 -12.18 -9.93
CA THR A 10 0.56 -10.71 -9.96
C THR A 10 1.68 -9.96 -9.24
N MET A 11 2.54 -10.66 -8.51
CA MET A 11 3.55 -10.04 -7.64
C MET A 11 4.89 -9.93 -8.35
N GLN A 12 5.38 -8.70 -8.52
CA GLN A 12 6.69 -8.44 -9.11
C GLN A 12 7.79 -8.83 -8.11
N SER A 13 8.66 -9.75 -8.52
CA SER A 13 9.85 -10.10 -7.77
C SER A 13 10.90 -8.99 -7.83
N ARG A 14 11.78 -8.97 -6.83
CA ARG A 14 12.96 -8.12 -6.81
C ARG A 14 13.95 -8.60 -7.87
N GLU A 15 14.45 -7.65 -8.64
CA GLU A 15 15.49 -7.88 -9.66
C GLU A 15 16.91 -7.93 -9.04
N GLN A 16 17.06 -7.32 -7.86
CA GLN A 16 18.31 -7.25 -7.10
C GLN A 16 18.13 -7.92 -5.74
N ASP A 17 19.24 -8.29 -5.12
CA ASP A 17 19.27 -8.75 -3.73
C ASP A 17 18.55 -7.76 -2.81
N ILE A 18 17.76 -8.31 -1.88
CA ILE A 18 17.00 -7.55 -0.89
C ILE A 18 17.94 -6.94 0.16
N TYR A 19 18.91 -7.74 0.61
CA TYR A 19 19.85 -7.37 1.67
C TYR A 19 21.29 -7.46 1.15
N ASN A 20 22.00 -6.32 1.11
CA ASN A 20 23.44 -6.32 0.84
C ASN A 20 24.28 -6.51 2.12
N ASN A 21 23.67 -6.36 3.30
CA ASN A 21 24.29 -6.53 4.61
C ASN A 21 25.55 -5.70 4.88
N CYS A 22 25.75 -4.59 4.17
CA CYS A 22 26.88 -3.68 4.37
C CYS A 22 26.88 -3.12 5.80
N LYS A 23 28.05 -2.98 6.41
CA LYS A 23 28.24 -2.55 7.80
C LYS A 23 28.42 -1.04 7.90
N VAL A 24 27.69 -0.42 8.82
CA VAL A 24 27.90 0.97 9.21
C VAL A 24 28.33 1.00 10.66
N LEU A 25 29.56 1.45 10.90
CA LEU A 25 30.18 1.55 12.21
C LEU A 25 30.05 2.97 12.78
N ASP A 26 29.98 3.12 14.10
CA ASP A 26 30.10 4.42 14.76
C ASP A 26 31.54 4.94 14.73
N ILE A 27 31.74 6.15 15.25
CA ILE A 27 33.06 6.79 15.33
C ILE A 27 34.08 5.99 16.17
N THR A 28 33.63 5.07 17.03
CA THR A 28 34.50 4.19 17.85
C THR A 28 34.84 2.87 17.15
N GLY A 29 34.17 2.56 16.03
CA GLY A 29 34.33 1.31 15.29
C GLY A 29 33.30 0.24 15.66
N THR A 30 32.33 0.55 16.52
CA THR A 30 31.28 -0.38 16.93
C THR A 30 30.18 -0.44 15.86
N LEU A 31 29.67 -1.64 15.56
CA LEU A 31 28.60 -1.81 14.57
C LEU A 31 27.31 -1.12 15.02
N LEU A 32 26.82 -0.16 14.23
CA LEU A 32 25.57 0.55 14.49
C LEU A 32 24.37 -0.12 13.82
N PHE A 33 24.49 -0.46 12.54
CA PHE A 33 23.45 -1.10 11.76
C PHE A 33 24.01 -1.66 10.44
N ARG A 34 23.18 -2.45 9.76
CA ARG A 34 23.42 -2.90 8.39
C ARG A 34 22.54 -2.19 7.38
N ALA A 35 23.06 -2.01 6.17
CA ALA A 35 22.41 -1.25 5.12
C ALA A 35 22.66 -1.82 3.72
N GLY A 36 21.90 -1.31 2.75
CA GLY A 36 22.15 -1.55 1.33
C GLY A 36 23.25 -0.64 0.78
N THR A 37 23.84 -1.04 -0.35
CA THR A 37 24.98 -0.34 -0.97
C THR A 37 24.67 1.11 -1.30
N ARG A 38 23.45 1.41 -1.79
CA ARG A 38 23.03 2.80 -2.08
C ARG A 38 23.11 3.72 -0.87
N ARG A 39 22.85 3.20 0.34
CA ARG A 39 22.93 3.98 1.57
C ARG A 39 24.38 4.22 1.97
N LEU A 40 25.27 3.25 1.77
CA LEU A 40 26.71 3.45 1.97
C LEU A 40 27.23 4.58 1.09
N GLU A 41 26.92 4.54 -0.20
CA GLU A 41 27.35 5.57 -1.16
C GLU A 41 26.81 6.96 -0.78
N TRP A 42 25.59 7.05 -0.27
CA TRP A 42 25.04 8.32 0.23
C TRP A 42 25.84 8.92 1.40
N TYR A 43 26.34 8.11 2.33
CA TYR A 43 27.18 8.59 3.43
C TYR A 43 28.56 9.04 2.93
N LEU A 44 29.17 8.26 2.02
CA LEU A 44 30.48 8.55 1.45
C LEU A 44 30.45 9.82 0.59
N SER A 45 29.44 9.97 -0.28
CA SER A 45 29.33 11.12 -1.19
C SER A 45 29.11 12.46 -0.47
N ARG A 46 28.69 12.41 0.81
CA ARG A 46 28.46 13.58 1.67
C ARG A 46 29.55 13.79 2.71
N ASN A 47 30.64 13.03 2.64
CA ASN A 47 31.74 13.08 3.61
C ASN A 47 31.28 12.83 5.07
N LEU A 48 30.23 12.03 5.26
CA LEU A 48 29.67 11.68 6.58
C LEU A 48 30.32 10.43 7.18
N ALA A 49 31.06 9.68 6.37
CA ALA A 49 31.76 8.46 6.74
C ALA A 49 33.01 8.32 5.88
N HIS A 50 33.97 7.50 6.34
CA HIS A 50 35.08 7.02 5.53
C HIS A 50 34.93 5.52 5.28
N ARG A 51 35.53 5.05 4.17
CA ARG A 51 35.48 3.64 3.78
C ARG A 51 36.55 2.86 4.55
N ILE A 52 36.13 1.75 5.17
CA ILE A 52 37.04 0.79 5.82
C ILE A 52 37.39 -0.33 4.83
N ASP A 53 36.38 -0.88 4.16
CA ASP A 53 36.53 -1.92 3.13
C ASP A 53 35.41 -1.82 2.06
N ALA A 54 35.28 -2.84 1.20
CA ALA A 54 34.27 -2.85 0.14
C ALA A 54 32.83 -2.72 0.65
N ASN A 55 32.52 -3.29 1.82
CA ASN A 55 31.18 -3.39 2.38
C ASN A 55 31.04 -2.71 3.76
N THR A 56 32.07 -2.01 4.25
CA THR A 56 32.08 -1.37 5.57
C THR A 56 32.45 0.10 5.48
N ILE A 57 31.64 0.96 6.12
CA ILE A 57 31.94 2.37 6.33
C ILE A 57 31.92 2.70 7.83
N GLN A 58 32.70 3.70 8.23
CA GLN A 58 32.73 4.21 9.60
C GLN A 58 32.34 5.69 9.61
N LEU A 59 31.39 6.06 10.48
CA LEU A 59 30.93 7.44 10.61
C LEU A 59 32.05 8.36 11.12
N ASN A 60 32.10 9.59 10.59
CA ASN A 60 33.09 10.60 10.99
C ASN A 60 32.59 11.49 12.15
N PHE A 61 31.44 11.17 12.75
CA PHE A 61 30.79 11.96 13.78
C PHE A 61 30.12 11.07 14.83
N VAL A 62 29.90 11.62 16.02
CA VAL A 62 29.16 10.95 17.10
C VAL A 62 27.67 10.90 16.73
N ASN A 63 27.11 9.71 16.56
CA ASN A 63 25.67 9.55 16.33
C ASN A 63 24.87 9.93 17.58
N LYS A 64 23.64 10.40 17.38
CA LYS A 64 22.73 10.68 18.50
C LYS A 64 22.17 9.37 19.07
N GLY A 65 22.28 9.19 20.38
CA GLY A 65 21.82 7.99 21.10
C GLY A 65 22.68 6.75 20.84
N SER A 66 22.36 5.64 21.50
CA SER A 66 23.06 4.35 21.37
C SER A 66 22.75 3.58 20.07
N GLY A 67 21.98 4.19 19.15
CA GLY A 67 21.54 3.50 17.93
C GLY A 67 20.70 2.27 18.24
N ARG A 68 20.98 1.15 17.57
CA ARG A 68 20.31 -0.16 17.77
C ARG A 68 21.26 -1.20 18.36
N GLN A 69 22.27 -0.77 19.11
CA GLN A 69 23.35 -1.63 19.63
C GLN A 69 22.85 -2.81 20.48
N ASN A 70 21.70 -2.65 21.16
CA ASN A 70 21.09 -3.68 22.01
C ASN A 70 19.94 -4.43 21.32
N GLU A 71 19.80 -4.31 19.99
CA GLU A 71 18.72 -4.96 19.25
C GLU A 71 19.30 -5.93 18.21
N PRO A 72 19.64 -7.18 18.61
CA PRO A 72 20.32 -8.16 17.76
C PRO A 72 19.65 -8.38 16.40
N PHE A 73 18.32 -8.28 16.36
CA PHE A 73 17.55 -8.39 15.11
C PHE A 73 18.03 -7.43 14.02
N TYR A 74 18.42 -6.20 14.36
CA TYR A 74 18.81 -5.19 13.39
C TYR A 74 20.33 -5.18 13.08
N LEU A 75 21.11 -5.95 13.84
CA LEU A 75 22.55 -6.08 13.67
C LEU A 75 22.95 -7.38 12.96
N GLN A 76 22.06 -8.38 12.96
CA GLN A 76 22.29 -9.65 12.26
C GLN A 76 22.38 -9.48 10.74
N GLU A 77 23.02 -10.44 10.08
CA GLU A 77 22.96 -10.56 8.62
C GLU A 77 21.63 -11.16 8.20
N MET A 78 20.95 -10.50 7.27
CA MET A 78 19.68 -10.95 6.74
C MET A 78 19.91 -11.79 5.48
N GLN A 79 19.21 -12.90 5.35
CA GLN A 79 19.37 -13.80 4.22
C GLN A 79 18.46 -13.40 3.05
N ASN A 80 18.99 -13.42 1.83
CA ASN A 80 18.21 -13.27 0.60
C ASN A 80 17.54 -14.60 0.22
N MET A 81 16.62 -15.05 1.07
CA MET A 81 15.83 -16.27 0.83
C MET A 81 14.44 -16.12 1.41
N CYS A 82 13.48 -16.85 0.85
CA CYS A 82 12.11 -16.86 1.31
C CYS A 82 12.06 -17.40 2.74
N THR A 83 11.55 -16.61 3.68
CA THR A 83 11.39 -17.03 5.08
C THR A 83 10.44 -18.20 5.25
N VAL A 84 9.61 -18.49 4.23
CA VAL A 84 8.68 -19.61 4.22
C VAL A 84 9.34 -20.91 3.80
N CYS A 85 9.79 -20.98 2.53
CA CYS A 85 10.26 -22.23 1.92
C CYS A 85 11.77 -22.29 1.69
N GLY A 86 12.50 -21.20 1.96
CA GLY A 86 13.95 -21.12 1.76
C GLY A 86 14.43 -20.93 0.32
N SER A 87 13.52 -20.77 -0.65
CA SER A 87 13.91 -20.41 -2.03
C SER A 87 14.66 -19.08 -2.07
N SER A 88 15.75 -19.00 -2.83
CA SER A 88 16.51 -17.75 -3.07
C SER A 88 16.06 -16.99 -4.33
N THR A 89 15.04 -17.47 -5.04
CA THR A 89 14.59 -16.90 -6.31
C THR A 89 13.17 -16.33 -6.21
N ASN A 90 12.83 -15.45 -7.16
CA ASN A 90 11.51 -14.81 -7.24
C ASN A 90 11.06 -14.17 -5.92
N LEU A 91 12.01 -13.56 -5.21
CA LEU A 91 11.77 -12.97 -3.89
C LEU A 91 11.00 -11.67 -4.01
N THR A 92 10.07 -11.47 -3.09
CA THR A 92 9.34 -10.23 -2.87
C THR A 92 9.58 -9.77 -1.43
N MET A 93 9.19 -8.53 -1.10
CA MET A 93 9.20 -8.05 0.28
C MET A 93 7.79 -8.01 0.84
N HIS A 94 7.48 -8.94 1.75
CA HIS A 94 6.18 -9.06 2.38
C HIS A 94 6.11 -8.23 3.67
N HIS A 95 5.03 -7.48 3.83
CA HIS A 95 4.69 -6.76 5.06
C HIS A 95 3.83 -7.66 5.96
N VAL A 96 4.43 -8.35 6.93
CA VAL A 96 3.72 -9.24 7.87
C VAL A 96 2.60 -8.49 8.59
N VAL A 97 2.89 -7.27 9.05
CA VAL A 97 1.88 -6.31 9.49
C VAL A 97 1.54 -5.42 8.29
N PRO A 98 0.33 -5.51 7.73
CA PRO A 98 -0.01 -4.80 6.49
C PRO A 98 0.19 -3.28 6.59
N HIS A 99 0.76 -2.70 5.54
CA HIS A 99 1.00 -1.26 5.45
C HIS A 99 -0.28 -0.43 5.64
N GLN A 100 -1.44 -0.97 5.23
CA GLN A 100 -2.73 -0.31 5.38
C GLN A 100 -3.07 0.04 6.83
N TYR A 101 -2.60 -0.72 7.82
CA TYR A 101 -2.76 -0.41 9.24
C TYR A 101 -1.57 0.39 9.75
N ARG A 102 -0.36 -0.08 9.45
CA ARG A 102 0.88 0.50 10.00
C ARG A 102 1.04 2.00 9.74
N LYS A 103 0.57 2.50 8.59
CA LYS A 103 0.70 3.93 8.26
C LYS A 103 -0.04 4.87 9.23
N TYR A 104 -1.04 4.35 9.94
CA TYR A 104 -1.86 5.07 10.94
C TYR A 104 -1.41 4.84 12.39
N MET A 105 -0.45 3.95 12.62
CA MET A 105 0.09 3.70 13.97
C MET A 105 1.06 4.82 14.37
N ASP A 106 1.24 5.01 15.68
CA ASP A 106 2.24 5.93 16.23
C ASP A 106 3.64 5.70 15.66
N ASP A 107 4.42 6.79 15.56
CA ASP A 107 5.77 6.77 14.99
C ASP A 107 6.70 5.77 15.69
N LYS A 108 6.49 5.54 16.99
CA LYS A 108 7.20 4.52 17.78
C LYS A 108 7.08 3.13 17.14
N ILE A 109 5.89 2.75 16.67
CA ILE A 109 5.63 1.46 16.03
C ILE A 109 5.98 1.52 14.53
N LYS A 110 5.60 2.61 13.86
CA LYS A 110 5.77 2.81 12.42
C LYS A 110 7.24 2.83 11.98
N SER A 111 8.13 3.43 12.77
CA SER A 111 9.58 3.52 12.49
C SER A 111 10.33 2.19 12.58
N ARG A 112 9.72 1.15 13.17
CA ARG A 112 10.28 -0.20 13.30
C ARG A 112 9.72 -1.20 12.28
N SER A 113 9.23 -0.69 11.15
CA SER A 113 8.60 -1.48 10.11
C SER A 113 9.46 -2.60 9.53
N SER A 114 10.80 -2.44 9.56
CA SER A 114 11.77 -3.44 9.13
C SER A 114 11.70 -4.76 9.89
N HIS A 115 11.16 -4.78 11.12
CA HIS A 115 10.94 -6.03 11.86
C HIS A 115 9.92 -6.93 11.16
N ASP A 116 8.94 -6.35 10.47
CA ASP A 116 7.83 -7.08 9.84
C ASP A 116 7.91 -7.04 8.32
N LEU A 117 9.12 -6.85 7.81
CA LEU A 117 9.42 -6.87 6.38
C LEU A 117 10.29 -8.09 6.10
N LEU A 118 9.69 -9.13 5.53
CA LEU A 118 10.34 -10.41 5.31
C LEU A 118 10.42 -10.75 3.82
N PRO A 119 11.54 -11.33 3.35
CA PRO A 119 11.64 -11.88 2.00
C PRO A 119 10.73 -13.10 1.87
N VAL A 120 9.84 -13.09 0.88
CA VAL A 120 8.94 -14.22 0.58
C VAL A 120 8.90 -14.43 -0.93
N CYS A 121 9.04 -15.66 -1.43
CA CYS A 121 8.92 -15.91 -2.87
C CYS A 121 7.48 -15.69 -3.34
N THR A 122 7.29 -15.38 -4.62
CA THR A 122 5.98 -15.10 -5.22
C THR A 122 4.92 -16.17 -4.92
N LEU A 123 5.28 -17.46 -4.92
CA LEU A 123 4.38 -18.57 -4.62
C LEU A 123 3.89 -18.57 -3.17
N CYS A 124 4.80 -18.46 -2.20
CA CYS A 124 4.47 -18.40 -0.79
C CYS A 124 3.69 -17.11 -0.46
N HIS A 125 4.01 -16.01 -1.13
CA HIS A 125 3.32 -14.74 -0.95
C HIS A 125 1.87 -14.83 -1.42
N ASP A 126 1.61 -15.32 -2.64
CA ASP A 126 0.25 -15.52 -3.15
C ASP A 126 -0.57 -16.46 -2.25
N LYS A 127 0.03 -17.56 -1.81
CA LYS A 127 -0.62 -18.49 -0.87
C LYS A 127 -1.02 -17.78 0.43
N TYR A 128 -0.11 -17.05 1.05
CA TYR A 128 -0.42 -16.34 2.29
C TYR A 128 -1.39 -15.17 2.10
N GLU A 129 -1.31 -14.44 0.98
CA GLU A 129 -2.18 -13.28 0.74
C GLU A 129 -3.66 -13.69 0.70
N ARG A 130 -3.99 -14.91 0.26
CA ARG A 130 -5.34 -15.47 0.36
C ARG A 130 -5.84 -15.51 1.81
N HIS A 131 -5.02 -15.99 2.75
CA HIS A 131 -5.35 -15.99 4.17
C HIS A 131 -5.39 -14.57 4.72
N ALA A 132 -4.44 -13.71 4.33
CA ALA A 132 -4.42 -12.31 4.76
C ALA A 132 -5.69 -11.56 4.34
N VAL A 133 -6.21 -11.79 3.13
CA VAL A 133 -7.49 -11.21 2.67
C VAL A 133 -8.65 -11.64 3.54
N LEU A 134 -8.74 -12.93 3.89
CA LEU A 134 -9.80 -13.43 4.78
C LEU A 134 -9.70 -12.79 6.18
N PHE A 135 -8.50 -12.59 6.70
CA PHE A 135 -8.33 -11.91 7.99
C PHE A 135 -8.72 -10.43 7.92
N LYS A 136 -8.38 -9.72 6.82
CA LYS A 136 -8.86 -8.34 6.57
C LYS A 136 -10.39 -8.28 6.55
N GLN A 137 -11.05 -9.24 5.89
CA GLN A 137 -12.51 -9.33 5.84
C GLN A 137 -13.12 -9.60 7.23
N HIS A 138 -12.51 -10.50 8.01
CA HIS A 138 -12.93 -10.76 9.38
C HIS A 138 -12.85 -9.50 10.26
N LEU A 139 -11.72 -8.79 10.18
CA LEU A 139 -11.54 -7.52 10.88
C LEU A 139 -12.53 -6.46 10.38
N SER A 140 -12.80 -6.42 9.07
CA SER A 140 -13.77 -5.50 8.47
C SER A 140 -15.17 -5.66 9.09
N HIS A 141 -15.63 -6.90 9.25
CA HIS A 141 -16.90 -7.20 9.89
C HIS A 141 -16.88 -6.85 11.39
N CYS A 142 -15.89 -7.33 12.14
CA CYS A 142 -15.88 -7.16 13.61
C CYS A 142 -15.71 -5.69 14.05
N PHE A 143 -14.95 -4.90 13.30
CA PHE A 143 -14.69 -3.49 13.60
C PHE A 143 -15.66 -2.53 12.88
N SER A 144 -16.63 -3.05 12.12
CA SER A 144 -17.52 -2.24 11.26
C SER A 144 -16.73 -1.27 10.36
N ALA A 145 -15.62 -1.76 9.81
CA ALA A 145 -14.67 -1.00 9.01
C ALA A 145 -14.62 -1.59 7.60
N PRO A 146 -15.47 -1.15 6.64
CA PRO A 146 -15.48 -1.68 5.28
C PRO A 146 -14.09 -1.62 4.61
N LEU A 147 -13.71 -2.64 3.85
CA LEU A 147 -12.39 -2.69 3.17
C LEU A 147 -12.15 -1.50 2.23
N GLU A 148 -13.20 -1.04 1.56
CA GLU A 148 -13.18 0.13 0.69
C GLU A 148 -13.13 1.47 1.48
N GLY A 149 -13.26 1.43 2.81
CA GLY A 149 -13.44 2.63 3.63
C GLY A 149 -14.87 3.19 3.58
N VAL A 150 -15.05 4.32 4.27
CA VAL A 150 -16.32 5.06 4.40
C VAL A 150 -16.14 6.50 3.92
N GLY A 151 -17.24 7.25 3.78
CA GLY A 151 -17.19 8.68 3.40
C GLY A 151 -16.91 8.94 1.91
N TRP A 152 -17.26 7.97 1.06
CA TRP A 152 -17.24 8.15 -0.40
C TRP A 152 -18.37 9.06 -0.88
N ILE A 153 -18.08 9.87 -1.90
CA ILE A 153 -19.06 10.70 -2.61
C ILE A 153 -19.23 10.13 -4.03
N GLU A 154 -20.46 9.78 -4.37
CA GLU A 154 -20.86 9.30 -5.70
C GLU A 154 -21.14 10.50 -6.63
N ARG A 155 -20.39 10.61 -7.72
CA ARG A 155 -20.61 11.62 -8.79
C ARG A 155 -21.49 11.04 -9.89
N LYS A 156 -22.79 10.91 -9.58
CA LYS A 156 -23.77 10.27 -10.48
C LYS A 156 -23.89 10.97 -11.84
N ASP A 157 -23.73 12.29 -11.85
CA ASP A 157 -23.68 13.16 -13.02
C ASP A 157 -22.47 12.83 -13.90
N ILE A 158 -21.26 12.76 -13.33
CA ILE A 158 -20.04 12.34 -14.04
C ILE A 158 -20.21 10.91 -14.58
N GLY A 159 -20.77 9.99 -13.79
CA GLY A 159 -21.05 8.63 -14.25
C GLY A 159 -22.05 8.57 -15.42
N LYS A 160 -23.07 9.44 -15.42
CA LYS A 160 -24.02 9.59 -16.53
C LYS A 160 -23.32 10.13 -17.78
N GLY A 161 -22.48 11.16 -17.63
CA GLY A 161 -21.68 11.76 -18.70
C GLY A 161 -20.68 10.77 -19.31
N MET A 162 -19.93 10.06 -18.48
CA MET A 162 -18.97 9.02 -18.88
C MET A 162 -19.62 7.94 -19.76
N ARG A 163 -20.77 7.39 -19.34
CA ARG A 163 -21.48 6.37 -20.14
C ARG A 163 -21.96 6.93 -21.48
N ALA A 164 -22.40 8.19 -21.50
CA ALA A 164 -22.82 8.85 -22.72
C ALA A 164 -21.64 9.09 -23.67
N ALA A 165 -20.52 9.62 -23.16
CA ALA A 165 -19.28 9.81 -23.90
C ALA A 165 -18.74 8.51 -24.48
N SER A 166 -18.72 7.43 -23.68
CA SER A 166 -18.29 6.11 -24.14
C SER A 166 -19.16 5.58 -25.27
N THR A 167 -20.47 5.80 -25.20
CA THR A 167 -21.38 5.41 -26.29
C THR A 167 -21.14 6.24 -27.55
N LEU A 168 -20.89 7.55 -27.41
CA LEU A 168 -20.58 8.45 -28.53
C LEU A 168 -19.23 8.14 -29.19
N MET A 169 -18.28 7.57 -28.46
CA MET A 169 -16.99 7.09 -29.01
C MET A 169 -17.03 5.63 -29.48
N SER A 170 -18.19 4.97 -29.47
CA SER A 170 -18.31 3.58 -29.88
C SER A 170 -18.20 3.42 -31.40
N PRO A 171 -17.50 2.39 -31.92
CA PRO A 171 -17.47 2.07 -33.34
C PRO A 171 -18.82 1.73 -33.95
N SER A 172 -19.83 1.42 -33.12
CA SER A 172 -21.20 1.10 -33.56
C SER A 172 -22.17 2.28 -33.40
N LEU A 173 -21.67 3.51 -33.32
CA LEU A 173 -22.50 4.71 -33.20
C LEU A 173 -23.52 4.84 -34.33
N ASP A 174 -23.16 4.42 -35.54
CA ASP A 174 -23.99 4.38 -36.74
C ASP A 174 -25.24 3.51 -36.60
N LYS A 175 -25.22 2.50 -35.72
CA LYS A 175 -26.35 1.61 -35.43
C LYS A 175 -27.31 2.18 -34.39
N ILE A 176 -26.98 3.31 -33.76
CA ILE A 176 -27.79 3.93 -32.71
C ILE A 176 -28.77 4.91 -33.36
N PRO A 177 -30.09 4.86 -33.03
CA PRO A 177 -31.06 5.81 -33.58
C PRO A 177 -30.64 7.27 -33.33
N LYS A 178 -30.80 8.12 -34.34
CA LYS A 178 -30.40 9.55 -34.28
C LYS A 178 -30.94 10.27 -33.04
N GLN A 179 -32.20 10.03 -32.69
CA GLN A 179 -32.81 10.59 -31.47
C GLN A 179 -32.04 10.24 -30.20
N ARG A 180 -31.55 8.99 -30.09
CA ARG A 180 -30.75 8.54 -28.95
C ARG A 180 -29.37 9.18 -28.97
N ILE A 181 -28.73 9.33 -30.13
CA ILE A 181 -27.45 10.04 -30.26
C ILE A 181 -27.59 11.49 -29.76
N ASP A 182 -28.64 12.19 -30.16
CA ASP A 182 -28.86 13.59 -29.75
C ASP A 182 -29.12 13.71 -28.24
N GLN A 183 -29.81 12.74 -27.63
CA GLN A 183 -29.93 12.65 -26.17
C GLN A 183 -28.57 12.48 -25.49
N LEU A 184 -27.72 11.57 -26.00
CA LEU A 184 -26.39 11.32 -25.42
C LEU A 184 -25.49 12.56 -25.53
N ARG A 185 -25.55 13.27 -26.67
CA ARG A 185 -24.86 14.55 -26.88
C ARG A 185 -25.30 15.61 -25.88
N ALA A 186 -26.61 15.73 -25.64
CA ALA A 186 -27.15 16.66 -24.66
C ALA A 186 -26.65 16.34 -23.24
N ILE A 187 -26.62 15.05 -22.87
CA ILE A 187 -26.10 14.58 -21.57
C ILE A 187 -24.62 14.96 -21.41
N VAL A 188 -23.79 14.72 -22.43
CA VAL A 188 -22.37 15.08 -22.37
C VAL A 188 -22.22 16.59 -22.21
N ASN A 189 -22.90 17.38 -23.03
CA ASN A 189 -22.83 18.85 -22.93
C ASN A 189 -23.23 19.34 -21.53
N GLU A 190 -24.34 18.85 -20.99
CA GLU A 190 -24.82 19.20 -19.65
C GLU A 190 -23.74 18.93 -18.58
N VAL A 191 -23.22 17.70 -18.56
CA VAL A 191 -22.25 17.26 -17.54
C VAL A 191 -20.93 18.01 -17.67
N VAL A 192 -20.43 18.20 -18.90
CA VAL A 192 -19.17 18.91 -19.15
C VAL A 192 -19.27 20.36 -18.72
N VAL A 193 -20.34 21.06 -19.10
CA VAL A 193 -20.52 22.48 -18.74
C VAL A 193 -20.61 22.65 -17.23
N GLN A 194 -21.37 21.81 -16.53
CA GLN A 194 -21.54 21.87 -15.07
C GLN A 194 -20.27 21.54 -14.28
N ASN A 195 -19.30 20.87 -14.90
CA ASN A 195 -18.08 20.38 -14.26
C ASN A 195 -16.82 20.84 -15.01
N THR A 196 -16.87 22.02 -15.65
CA THR A 196 -15.79 22.52 -16.51
C THR A 196 -14.45 22.64 -15.76
N ASP A 197 -14.51 22.98 -14.46
CA ASP A 197 -13.37 23.10 -13.56
C ASP A 197 -12.60 21.80 -13.35
N LEU A 198 -13.22 20.64 -13.62
CA LEU A 198 -12.60 19.33 -13.49
C LEU A 198 -11.74 18.93 -14.70
N PHE A 199 -11.81 19.68 -15.80
CA PHE A 199 -11.08 19.40 -17.03
C PHE A 199 -9.73 20.13 -17.05
N SER A 200 -8.80 19.64 -17.86
CA SER A 200 -7.51 20.27 -18.17
C SER A 200 -7.71 21.63 -18.81
N ALA A 201 -6.71 22.53 -18.68
CA ALA A 201 -6.78 23.87 -19.24
C ALA A 201 -7.08 23.89 -20.75
N ASP A 202 -6.52 22.93 -21.50
CA ASP A 202 -6.77 22.77 -22.94
C ASP A 202 -8.23 22.40 -23.20
N SER A 203 -8.77 21.42 -22.47
CA SER A 203 -10.18 21.03 -22.55
C SER A 203 -11.11 22.15 -22.12
N GLN A 204 -10.76 22.94 -21.09
CA GLN A 204 -11.53 24.11 -20.65
C GLN A 204 -11.63 25.19 -21.74
N ALA A 205 -10.53 25.43 -22.47
CA ALA A 205 -10.53 26.35 -23.59
C ALA A 205 -11.45 25.87 -24.72
N LEU A 206 -11.41 24.58 -25.05
CA LEU A 206 -12.34 23.96 -26.01
C LEU A 206 -13.79 24.09 -25.54
N ILE A 207 -14.09 23.72 -24.29
CA ILE A 207 -15.44 23.82 -23.70
C ILE A 207 -15.99 25.25 -23.83
N SER A 208 -15.15 26.25 -23.56
CA SER A 208 -15.52 27.67 -23.63
C SER A 208 -15.81 28.13 -25.06
N GLN A 209 -15.08 27.62 -26.06
CA GLN A 209 -15.30 27.92 -27.48
C GLN A 209 -16.63 27.33 -28.01
N TYR A 210 -17.08 26.22 -27.44
CA TYR A 210 -18.24 25.45 -27.92
C TYR A 210 -19.56 25.74 -27.19
N GLN A 211 -19.65 26.83 -26.42
CA GLN A 211 -20.93 27.25 -25.81
C GLN A 211 -22.00 27.68 -26.85
N PHE A 212 -21.62 27.91 -28.12
CA PHE A 212 -22.53 28.36 -29.18
C PHE A 212 -22.52 27.43 -30.42
N GLY A 213 -23.49 26.51 -30.49
CA GLY A 213 -23.95 25.88 -31.75
C GLY A 213 -23.41 24.48 -32.10
N VAL A 214 -22.12 24.19 -31.87
CA VAL A 214 -21.54 22.84 -32.00
C VAL A 214 -21.16 22.36 -30.60
N GLY A 215 -21.78 21.30 -30.12
CA GLY A 215 -21.58 20.86 -28.73
C GLY A 215 -20.21 20.21 -28.52
N VAL A 216 -19.69 20.33 -27.30
CA VAL A 216 -18.40 19.77 -26.88
C VAL A 216 -18.29 18.26 -27.07
N TRP A 217 -19.41 17.56 -27.27
CA TRP A 217 -19.45 16.15 -27.66
C TRP A 217 -18.70 15.80 -28.96
N ALA A 218 -18.35 16.77 -29.80
CA ALA A 218 -17.53 16.54 -31.00
C ALA A 218 -16.03 16.42 -30.67
N GLU A 219 -15.61 16.89 -29.50
CA GLU A 219 -14.20 16.96 -29.10
C GLU A 219 -13.75 15.67 -28.43
N HIS A 220 -12.94 14.89 -29.14
CA HIS A 220 -12.47 13.59 -28.66
C HIS A 220 -11.59 13.69 -27.41
N SER A 221 -10.83 14.78 -27.26
CA SER A 221 -10.03 15.05 -26.05
C SER A 221 -10.92 15.19 -24.81
N VAL A 222 -11.98 15.99 -24.91
CA VAL A 222 -12.94 16.21 -23.82
C VAL A 222 -13.70 14.93 -23.47
N LEU A 223 -14.13 14.15 -24.47
CA LEU A 223 -14.79 12.86 -24.22
C LEU A 223 -13.87 11.86 -23.51
N LYS A 224 -12.61 11.77 -23.94
CA LYS A 224 -11.61 10.89 -23.30
C LYS A 224 -11.34 11.30 -21.86
N GLU A 225 -11.23 12.60 -21.62
CA GLU A 225 -11.00 13.14 -20.28
C GLU A 225 -12.19 12.84 -19.36
N LEU A 226 -13.42 13.10 -19.80
CA LEU A 226 -14.64 12.75 -19.06
C LEU A 226 -14.72 11.24 -18.76
N MET A 227 -14.30 10.39 -19.70
CA MET A 227 -14.27 8.94 -19.50
C MET A 227 -13.19 8.46 -18.53
N SER A 228 -12.17 9.27 -18.26
CA SER A 228 -11.10 8.97 -17.31
C SER A 228 -11.40 9.45 -15.88
N MET A 229 -12.48 10.22 -15.68
CA MET A 229 -12.82 10.79 -14.38
C MET A 229 -13.32 9.74 -13.39
N ASP A 230 -12.97 9.91 -12.12
CA ASP A 230 -13.47 9.04 -11.04
C ASP A 230 -14.96 9.27 -10.77
N VAL A 231 -15.80 8.26 -10.97
CA VAL A 231 -17.24 8.35 -10.61
C VAL A 231 -17.50 8.32 -9.11
N ARG A 232 -16.47 7.96 -8.33
CA ARG A 232 -16.53 7.84 -6.88
C ARG A 232 -15.27 8.45 -6.27
N ILE A 233 -15.43 9.49 -5.46
CA ILE A 233 -14.31 10.25 -4.88
C ILE A 233 -14.34 10.24 -3.36
N ARG A 234 -13.21 10.56 -2.74
CA ARG A 234 -13.08 10.68 -1.29
C ARG A 234 -13.69 12.01 -0.83
N GLY A 235 -14.72 11.94 0.02
CA GLY A 235 -15.32 13.12 0.63
C GLY A 235 -14.54 13.63 1.86
N PRO A 236 -15.00 14.73 2.48
CA PRO A 236 -14.38 15.29 3.68
C PRO A 236 -14.34 14.32 4.88
N GLY A 237 -15.33 13.43 4.98
CA GLY A 237 -15.39 12.39 6.02
C GLY A 237 -14.81 11.05 5.57
N PHE A 238 -13.97 11.01 4.53
CA PHE A 238 -13.41 9.77 4.05
C PHE A 238 -12.40 9.19 5.05
N CYS A 239 -12.63 7.95 5.46
CA CYS A 239 -11.73 7.19 6.32
C CYS A 239 -11.50 5.80 5.72
N THR A 240 -10.25 5.35 5.69
CA THR A 240 -9.94 4.01 5.16
C THR A 240 -10.22 2.92 6.20
N HIS A 241 -10.36 1.68 5.73
CA HIS A 241 -10.42 0.49 6.59
C HIS A 241 -9.35 0.49 7.70
N GLY A 242 -8.09 0.70 7.32
CA GLY A 242 -6.97 0.63 8.26
C GLY A 242 -6.97 1.76 9.28
N GLU A 243 -7.46 2.94 8.90
CA GLU A 243 -7.59 4.10 9.77
C GLU A 243 -8.62 3.86 10.86
N ILE A 244 -9.80 3.40 10.46
CA ILE A 244 -10.91 3.08 11.37
C ILE A 244 -10.47 2.04 12.40
N ILE A 245 -9.81 0.97 11.96
CA ILE A 245 -9.36 -0.09 12.87
C ILE A 245 -8.30 0.44 13.83
N VAL A 246 -7.27 1.13 13.33
CA VAL A 246 -6.21 1.64 14.21
C VAL A 246 -6.75 2.67 15.19
N ASP A 247 -7.70 3.51 14.79
CA ASP A 247 -8.38 4.46 15.68
C ASP A 247 -9.21 3.76 16.77
N VAL A 248 -10.02 2.77 16.40
CA VAL A 248 -10.81 1.98 17.38
C VAL A 248 -9.92 1.25 18.37
N VAL A 249 -8.87 0.60 17.87
CA VAL A 249 -7.91 -0.16 18.69
C VAL A 249 -7.05 0.78 19.55
N GLY A 250 -6.61 1.92 19.00
CA GLY A 250 -5.82 2.92 19.74
C GLY A 250 -6.59 3.58 20.88
N HIS A 251 -7.92 3.68 20.77
CA HIS A 251 -8.80 4.20 21.82
C HIS A 251 -9.46 3.11 22.68
N HIS A 252 -9.03 1.85 22.55
CA HIS A 252 -9.53 0.72 23.33
C HIS A 252 -11.05 0.52 23.27
N ARG A 253 -11.68 0.86 22.14
CA ARG A 253 -13.14 0.80 21.98
C ARG A 253 -13.59 -0.58 21.54
N THR A 254 -14.61 -1.11 22.20
CA THR A 254 -15.24 -2.39 21.84
C THR A 254 -16.66 -2.18 21.35
N ASN A 255 -17.19 -3.14 20.58
CA ASN A 255 -18.59 -3.17 20.18
C ASN A 255 -19.16 -4.60 20.31
N SER A 256 -20.49 -4.73 20.22
CA SER A 256 -21.18 -6.01 20.37
C SER A 256 -20.97 -6.98 19.20
N LEU A 257 -20.61 -6.50 18.01
CA LEU A 257 -20.35 -7.29 16.80
C LEU A 257 -18.95 -7.95 16.82
N MET A 258 -18.04 -7.50 17.67
CA MET A 258 -16.70 -8.07 17.79
C MET A 258 -16.75 -9.48 18.38
N CYS A 259 -16.04 -10.40 17.72
CA CYS A 259 -15.72 -11.71 18.30
C CYS A 259 -14.75 -11.56 19.50
N HIS A 260 -14.51 -12.65 20.23
CA HIS A 260 -13.58 -12.69 21.36
C HIS A 260 -12.19 -12.13 21.00
N GLN A 261 -11.58 -12.66 19.94
CA GLN A 261 -10.26 -12.24 19.47
C GLN A 261 -10.21 -10.74 19.14
N CYS A 262 -11.24 -10.20 18.47
CA CYS A 262 -11.28 -8.77 18.13
C CYS A 262 -11.47 -7.88 19.37
N LYS A 263 -12.20 -8.36 20.38
CA LYS A 263 -12.29 -7.65 21.67
C LYS A 263 -10.95 -7.62 22.39
N GLU A 264 -10.21 -8.72 22.39
CA GLU A 264 -8.86 -8.77 22.95
C GLU A 264 -7.92 -7.79 22.24
N ILE A 265 -7.95 -7.77 20.90
CA ILE A 265 -7.17 -6.81 20.10
C ILE A 265 -7.53 -5.37 20.48
N ALA A 266 -8.82 -5.05 20.54
CA ALA A 266 -9.28 -3.72 20.88
C ALA A 266 -8.85 -3.32 22.30
N VAL A 267 -9.04 -4.18 23.29
CA VAL A 267 -8.69 -3.90 24.70
C VAL A 267 -7.18 -3.77 24.89
N ALA A 268 -6.37 -4.63 24.27
CA ALA A 268 -4.91 -4.60 24.40
C ALA A 268 -4.22 -3.59 23.46
N GLY A 269 -4.98 -2.97 22.54
CA GLY A 269 -4.52 -1.86 21.72
C GLY A 269 -3.64 -2.27 20.53
N VAL A 270 -2.95 -1.28 19.95
CA VAL A 270 -2.19 -1.43 18.70
C VAL A 270 -1.13 -2.54 18.77
N PRO A 271 -0.41 -2.76 19.89
CA PRO A 271 0.51 -3.90 20.01
C PRO A 271 -0.18 -5.25 19.77
N ALA A 272 -1.40 -5.45 20.26
CA ALA A 272 -2.14 -6.69 20.06
C ALA A 272 -2.59 -6.88 18.61
N LEU A 273 -2.92 -5.79 17.89
CA LEU A 273 -3.17 -5.87 16.44
C LEU A 273 -1.91 -6.32 15.68
N VAL A 274 -0.74 -5.80 16.04
CA VAL A 274 0.56 -6.19 15.47
C VAL A 274 0.85 -7.67 15.74
N VAL A 275 0.75 -8.10 17.01
CA VAL A 275 0.94 -9.49 17.43
C VAL A 275 -0.01 -10.42 16.69
N SER A 276 -1.28 -10.03 16.52
CA SER A 276 -2.27 -10.83 15.81
C SER A 276 -1.91 -11.04 14.34
N TRP A 277 -1.41 -10.02 13.65
CA TRP A 277 -0.93 -10.15 12.27
C TRP A 277 0.32 -11.04 12.16
N ARG A 278 1.26 -10.92 13.10
CA ARG A 278 2.45 -11.78 13.15
C ARG A 278 2.11 -13.23 13.41
N ARG A 279 1.23 -13.49 14.37
CA ARG A 279 0.75 -14.84 14.70
C ARG A 279 0.03 -15.46 13.51
N HIS A 280 -0.89 -14.71 12.89
CA HIS A 280 -1.59 -15.13 11.68
C HIS A 280 -0.60 -15.48 10.54
N PHE A 281 0.47 -14.71 10.36
CA PHE A 281 1.52 -15.06 9.39
C PHE A 281 2.22 -16.38 9.73
N VAL A 282 2.62 -16.59 10.98
CA VAL A 282 3.27 -17.85 11.38
C VAL A 282 2.33 -19.05 11.15
N GLU A 283 1.07 -18.92 11.55
CA GLU A 283 0.07 -19.99 11.46
C GLU A 283 -0.27 -20.36 10.01
N HIS A 284 -0.44 -19.38 9.13
CA HIS A 284 -0.94 -19.61 7.77
C HIS A 284 0.15 -19.63 6.69
N ALA A 285 1.28 -18.96 6.90
CA ALA A 285 2.42 -19.03 5.99
C ALA A 285 3.35 -20.21 6.34
N GLY A 286 3.41 -20.62 7.62
CA GLY A 286 4.25 -21.73 8.09
C GLY A 286 5.74 -21.51 7.84
N PRO A 287 6.35 -20.41 8.32
CA PRO A 287 7.71 -20.08 7.95
C PRO A 287 8.78 -20.94 8.62
N ALA A 288 9.68 -21.52 7.83
CA ALA A 288 10.77 -22.37 8.31
C ALA A 288 12.13 -21.65 8.45
N TYR A 289 12.24 -20.42 7.89
CA TYR A 289 13.50 -19.68 7.77
C TYR A 289 13.35 -18.23 8.25
N LEU A 290 12.69 -18.03 9.40
CA LEU A 290 12.61 -16.71 10.02
C LEU A 290 14.00 -16.25 10.51
N PRO A 291 14.30 -14.93 10.52
CA PRO A 291 15.51 -14.42 11.15
C PRO A 291 15.60 -14.80 12.63
N ASN A 292 16.80 -15.07 13.15
CA ASN A 292 17.03 -15.65 14.48
C ASN A 292 16.37 -14.87 15.64
N HIS A 293 16.22 -13.55 15.49
CA HIS A 293 15.68 -12.66 16.51
C HIS A 293 14.31 -12.08 16.13
N TRP A 294 13.66 -12.64 15.11
CA TRP A 294 12.29 -12.28 14.78
C TRP A 294 11.33 -12.96 15.75
N SER A 295 10.36 -12.22 16.28
CA SER A 295 9.39 -12.78 17.22
C SER A 295 8.00 -12.18 17.00
N VAL A 296 6.98 -13.02 17.19
CA VAL A 296 5.58 -12.60 17.23
C VAL A 296 5.39 -11.53 18.31
N GLU A 297 5.97 -11.79 19.49
CA GLU A 297 5.81 -10.97 20.69
C GLU A 297 6.84 -9.82 20.78
N TYR A 298 7.59 -9.52 19.70
CA TYR A 298 8.55 -8.41 19.74
C TYR A 298 7.84 -7.08 20.02
N ILE A 299 8.02 -6.56 21.23
CA ILE A 299 7.50 -5.26 21.63
C ILE A 299 8.49 -4.20 21.22
N CYS A 300 7.99 -3.16 20.55
CA CYS A 300 8.75 -1.95 20.35
C CYS A 300 8.86 -1.24 21.71
N GLU A 301 9.91 -1.53 22.47
CA GLU A 301 10.09 -0.94 23.81
C GLU A 301 10.16 0.60 23.72
N GLN A 302 9.43 1.22 24.63
CA GLN A 302 9.39 2.66 24.84
C GLN A 302 10.65 3.07 25.61
N ASN A 303 11.67 3.52 24.90
CA ASN A 303 12.65 4.44 25.48
C ASN A 303 12.42 5.83 24.88
#